data_AF-A0A372P1G7-F1
#
_entry.id   AF-A0A372P1G7-F1
#
_cell.length_a   1.000
_cell.length_b   1.000
_cell.length_c   1.000
_cell.angle_alpha   90.00
_cell.angle_beta   90.00
_cell.angle_gamma   90.00
#
_symmetry.space_group_name_H-M   'P 1'
#
loop_
_entity.id
_entity.type
_entity.pdbx_description
1 polymer ?
#
loop_
_entity_poly.entity_id
_entity_poly.type
_entity_poly.pdbx_seq_one_letter_code
_entity_poly.pdbx_strand_id
1 'polypeptide(L)' 'MYCLSEDQFTPSDNEIQLYGYAHNKLYAFETININAEDALDVVSAIQWYADYIEYPEMEILPEDPRGNHEIAM' A
#
# COMPACT_ATOMS: atom_id res chain seq x y z
N MET A 1 6.63 3.48 4.52
CA MET A 1 6.46 2.36 3.57
C MET A 1 7.11 1.14 4.16
N TYR A 2 6.40 0.02 4.14
CA TYR A 2 6.81 -1.25 4.74
C TYR A 2 6.74 -2.36 3.70
N CYS A 3 7.70 -3.28 3.67
CA CYS A 3 7.61 -4.48 2.85
C CYS A 3 6.97 -5.59 3.69
N LEU A 4 5.72 -5.97 3.40
CA LEU A 4 4.96 -6.91 4.23
C LEU A 4 5.48 -8.35 4.19
N SER A 5 6.43 -8.64 3.30
CA SER A 5 7.17 -9.90 3.28
C SER A 5 8.32 -9.95 4.29
N GLU A 6 8.77 -8.79 4.78
CA GLU A 6 9.99 -8.65 5.60
C GLU A 6 9.71 -7.93 6.93
N ASP A 7 8.79 -6.97 6.92
CA ASP A 7 8.43 -6.11 8.04
C ASP A 7 7.11 -6.53 8.68
N GLN A 8 7.05 -6.44 10.02
CA GLN A 8 5.78 -6.47 10.74
C GLN A 8 5.11 -5.10 10.62
N PHE A 9 3.92 -5.07 10.02
CA PHE A 9 3.12 -3.87 9.83
C PHE A 9 1.75 -4.04 10.49
N THR A 10 1.35 -3.06 11.29
CA THR A 10 0.01 -2.96 11.86
C THR A 10 -0.55 -1.61 11.44
N PRO A 11 -1.62 -1.56 10.63
CA PRO A 11 -2.18 -0.31 10.16
C PRO A 11 -2.80 0.49 11.32
N SER A 12 -2.66 1.80 11.29
CA SER A 12 -3.36 2.71 12.20
C SER A 12 -4.75 3.06 11.67
N ASP A 13 -5.80 2.87 12.47
CA ASP A 13 -7.19 3.21 12.09
C ASP A 13 -7.42 4.70 11.76
N ASN A 14 -6.48 5.56 12.18
CA ASN A 14 -6.54 7.00 11.99
C ASN A 14 -5.85 7.49 10.70
N GLU A 15 -5.17 6.61 9.98
CA GLU A 15 -4.40 6.94 8.80
C GLU A 15 -4.95 6.22 7.58
N ILE A 16 -4.58 6.70 6.39
CA ILE A 16 -4.93 6.02 5.14
C ILE A 16 -3.82 5.03 4.79
N GLN A 17 -4.21 3.79 4.49
CA GLN A 17 -3.30 2.76 3.99
C GLN A 17 -3.64 2.41 2.55
N LEU A 18 -2.60 2.36 1.73
CA LEU A 18 -2.65 1.82 0.39
C LEU A 18 -1.64 0.67 0.29
N TYR A 19 -1.95 -0.30 -0.55
CA TYR A 19 -1.13 -1.49 -0.73
C TYR A 19 -0.67 -1.59 -2.19
N GLY A 20 0.52 -2.13 -2.41
CA GLY A 20 1.08 -2.27 -3.75
C GLY A 20 1.81 -3.57 -3.95
N TYR A 21 1.55 -4.26 -5.07
CA TYR A 21 2.33 -5.42 -5.47
C TYR A 21 3.43 -5.01 -6.45
N ALA A 22 4.68 -5.27 -6.07
CA ALA A 22 5.81 -5.10 -6.95
C ALA A 22 6.81 -6.24 -6.75
N HIS A 23 7.29 -6.81 -7.87
CA HIS A 23 8.28 -7.89 -7.84
C HIS A 23 7.90 -9.06 -6.91
N ASN A 24 6.61 -9.44 -6.90
CA ASN A 24 6.05 -10.48 -6.02
C ASN A 24 6.18 -10.20 -4.51
N LYS A 25 6.39 -8.94 -4.14
CA LYS A 25 6.36 -8.44 -2.75
C LYS A 25 5.18 -7.51 -2.59
N LEU A 26 4.55 -7.59 -1.42
CA LEU A 26 3.48 -6.70 -1.02
C LEU A 26 4.07 -5.56 -0.19
N TYR A 27 3.78 -4.33 -0.58
CA TYR A 27 4.19 -3.13 0.13
C TYR A 27 2.97 -2.45 0.74
N ALA A 28 3.13 -1.89 1.95
CA ALA A 28 2.15 -1.04 2.59
C ALA A 28 2.66 0.42 2.62
N PHE A 29 1.82 1.31 2.12
CA PHE A 29 2.00 2.76 2.10
C PHE A 29 1.01 3.36 3.09
N GLU A 30 1.48 3.58 4.30
CA GLU A 30 0.73 4.30 5.32
C GLU A 30 1.07 5.79 5.26
N THR A 31 0.03 6.60 5.29
CA THR A 31 0.11 8.05 5.39
C THR A 31 0.22 8.48 6.85
N ILE A 32 0.70 9.69 7.12
CA ILE A 32 0.79 10.22 8.49
C ILE A 32 0.24 11.65 8.47
N ASN A 33 -0.76 11.94 9.29
CA ASN A 33 -1.41 13.25 9.40
C ASN A 33 -1.93 13.80 8.05
N ILE A 34 -2.47 12.93 7.19
CA ILE A 34 -3.05 13.36 5.91
C ILE A 34 -4.58 13.46 6.03
N ASN A 35 -5.19 14.45 5.39
CA ASN A 35 -6.65 14.48 5.27
C ASN A 35 -7.09 13.58 4.11
N ALA A 36 -8.30 13.04 4.18
CA ALA A 36 -8.85 12.19 3.12
C ALA A 36 -8.97 12.90 1.76
N GLU A 37 -9.11 14.24 1.76
CA GLU A 37 -9.11 15.07 0.55
C GLU A 37 -7.75 15.13 -0.16
N ASP A 38 -6.66 14.97 0.60
CA ASP A 38 -5.27 14.97 0.10
C ASP A 38 -4.81 13.56 -0.32
N ALA A 39 -5.65 12.53 -0.13
CA ALA A 39 -5.32 11.14 -0.45
C ALA A 39 -5.07 10.90 -1.95
N LEU A 40 -5.62 11.76 -2.83
CA LEU A 40 -5.39 11.68 -4.28
C LEU A 40 -3.92 11.91 -4.63
N ASP A 41 -3.21 12.78 -3.90
CA ASP A 41 -1.79 13.05 -4.13
C ASP A 41 -0.90 11.86 -3.74
N VAL A 42 -1.39 10.99 -2.85
CA VAL A 42 -0.67 9.79 -2.40
C VAL A 42 -0.57 8.77 -3.53
N VAL A 43 -1.59 8.63 -4.37
CA VAL A 43 -1.57 7.72 -5.52
C VAL A 43 -0.46 8.11 -6.51
N SER A 44 -0.32 9.41 -6.79
CA SER A 44 0.76 9.91 -7.66
C SER A 44 2.15 9.68 -7.04
N ALA A 45 2.29 9.79 -5.73
CA ALA A 45 3.55 9.48 -5.04
C ALA A 45 3.89 7.97 -5.13
N ILE A 46 2.90 7.09 -5.00
CA ILE A 46 3.12 5.64 -5.16
C ILE A 46 3.48 5.29 -6.60
N GLN A 47 2.83 5.90 -7.58
CA GLN A 47 3.18 5.74 -9.00
C GLN A 47 4.61 6.20 -9.30
N TRP A 48 5.04 7.32 -8.71
CA TRP A 48 6.43 7.78 -8.82
C TRP A 48 7.41 6.76 -8.21
N TYR A 49 7.06 6.17 -7.06
CA TYR A 49 7.87 5.13 -6.45
C TYR A 49 7.93 3.87 -7.30
N ALA A 50 6.80 3.47 -7.90
CA ALA A 50 6.70 2.33 -8.81
C ALA A 50 7.63 2.50 -10.03
N ASP A 51 7.68 3.70 -10.61
CA ASP A 51 8.63 4.03 -11.67
C ASP A 51 10.09 3.97 -11.21
N TYR A 52 10.38 4.52 -10.02
CA TYR A 52 11.71 4.50 -9.41
C TYR A 52 12.26 3.08 -9.19
N ILE A 53 11.41 2.10 -8.85
CA ILE A 53 11.80 0.70 -8.68
C ILE A 53 11.69 -0.15 -9.96
N GLU A 54 11.58 0.51 -11.11
CA GLU A 54 11.46 -0.12 -12.44
C GLU A 54 10.25 -1.07 -12.55
N TYR A 55 9.15 -0.73 -11.86
CA TYR A 55 7.90 -1.50 -11.86
C TYR A 55 6.66 -0.59 -11.98
N PRO A 56 6.53 0.21 -13.06
CA PRO A 56 5.44 1.18 -13.22
C PRO A 56 4.04 0.56 -13.31
N GLU A 57 3.95 -0.75 -13.56
CA GLU A 57 2.70 -1.52 -13.61
C GLU A 57 2.21 -1.96 -12.21
N MET A 58 2.82 -1.44 -11.13
CA MET A 58 2.40 -1.70 -9.76
C MET A 58 0.90 -1.46 -9.59
N GLU A 59 0.18 -2.52 -9.21
CA GLU A 59 -1.23 -2.42 -8.84
C GLU A 59 -1.35 -1.81 -7.44
N ILE A 60 -2.10 -0.71 -7.34
CA ILE A 60 -2.38 -0.02 -6.06
C ILE A 60 -3.75 -0.45 -5.58
N LEU A 61 -3.82 -1.01 -4.39
CA LEU A 61 -5.02 -1.53 -3.75
C LEU A 61 -5.43 -0.65 -2.56
N PRO A 62 -6.72 -0.28 -2.44
CA PRO A 62 -7.22 0.50 -1.30
C PRO A 62 -7.44 -0.34 -0.03
N GLU A 63 -7.41 -1.67 -0.15
CA GLU A 63 -7.67 -2.62 0.94
C GLU A 63 -6.50 -3.61 1.05
N ASP A 64 -6.25 -4.13 2.27
CA ASP A 64 -5.18 -5.11 2.48
C ASP A 64 -5.55 -6.45 1.81
N PRO A 65 -4.83 -6.89 0.76
CA PRO A 65 -5.15 -8.14 0.08
C PRO A 65 -4.95 -9.38 0.96
N ARG A 66 -4.26 -9.27 2.11
CA ARG A 66 -4.13 -10.36 3.09
C ARG A 66 -5.41 -10.59 3.87
N GLY A 67 -6.25 -9.58 4.02
CA GLY A 67 -7.51 -9.62 4.79
C GLY A 67 -8.60 -10.51 4.20
N ASN A 68 -8.45 -10.94 2.94
CA ASN A 68 -9.41 -11.84 2.28
C ASN A 68 -9.12 -13.35 2.47
N HIS A 69 -8.12 -13.73 3.28
CA HIS A 69 -7.83 -15.13 3.61
C HIS A 69 -8.57 -15.64 4.87
N GLU A 70 -9.75 -15.10 5.19
CA GLU A 70 -10.58 -15.57 6.30
C GLU A 70 -11.96 -16.10 5.91
N ILE A 71 -12.27 -16.49 4.67
CA ILE A 71 -13.42 -17.39 4.41
C ILE A 71 -13.22 -18.27 3.14
N ALA A 72 -12.54 -19.41 3.29
CA ALA A 72 -12.74 -20.59 2.43
C ALA A 72 -12.27 -21.86 3.16
N MET A 73 -13.05 -22.30 4.15
CA MET A 73 -13.11 -23.71 4.57
C MET A 73 -14.57 -24.12 4.72
#